data_AF-A0A9P5XTQ5-F1
#
_entry.id   AF-A0A9P5XTQ5-F1
#
_cell.length_a   1.000
_cell.length_b   1.000
_cell.length_c   1.000
_cell.angle_alpha   90.00
_cell.angle_beta   90.00
_cell.angle_gamma   90.00
#
_symmetry.space_group_name_H-M   'P 1'
#
loop_
_entity.id
_entity.type
_entity.pdbx_description
1 polymer ?
#
loop_
_entity_poly.entity_id
_entity_poly.type
_entity_poly.pdbx_seq_one_letter_code
_entity_poly.pdbx_strand_id
1 'polypeptide(L)'
;HWNNLTRLAPILWTDLRIYVDEEPTSLSRIQTYLDLSLDLPLDLHVLQHMYMHGSIDPNENLRCRAVIGMLIPHFRRCRIISFNVLHSSSLPSIHRKFRRHAPHLI
;
A
#
# COMPACT_ATOMS: atom_id res chain seq x y z
N HIS A 1 13.81 22.79 7.77
CA HIS A 1 13.46 22.51 9.19
C HIS A 1 12.32 21.49 9.32
N TRP A 2 11.33 21.46 8.42
CA TRP A 2 10.21 20.50 8.44
C TRP A 2 10.57 19.00 8.27
N ASN A 3 11.58 18.65 7.46
CA ASN A 3 11.99 17.24 7.25
C ASN A 3 12.47 16.52 8.52
N ASN A 4 12.94 17.25 9.54
CA ASN A 4 13.38 16.63 10.79
C ASN A 4 12.20 16.34 11.71
N LEU A 5 11.17 17.20 11.70
CA LEU A 5 9.95 17.00 12.51
C LEU A 5 9.14 15.80 12.01
N THR A 6 9.07 15.59 10.70
CA THR A 6 8.33 14.44 10.15
C THR A 6 9.00 13.12 10.51
N ARG A 7 10.34 13.05 10.64
CA ARG A 7 11.04 11.85 11.14
C ARG A 7 10.80 11.58 12.63
N LEU A 8 10.48 12.61 13.41
CA LEU A 8 10.26 12.51 14.86
C LEU A 8 8.85 12.06 15.24
N ALA A 9 7.91 12.00 14.29
CA ALA A 9 6.54 11.59 14.53
C ALA A 9 6.14 10.38 13.64
N PRO A 10 6.49 9.15 14.03
CA PRO A 10 6.17 7.93 13.29
C PRO A 10 4.69 7.77 12.93
N ILE A 11 3.79 8.31 13.76
CA ILE A 11 2.34 8.28 13.56
C ILE A 11 1.90 8.93 12.23
N LEU A 12 2.64 9.92 11.74
CA LEU A 12 2.33 10.60 10.47
C LEU A 12 2.58 9.70 9.25
N TRP A 13 3.25 8.57 9.43
CA TRP A 13 3.60 7.61 8.38
C TRP A 13 2.79 6.31 8.49
N THR A 14 1.66 6.31 9.20
CA THR A 14 0.82 5.11 9.41
C THR A 14 -0.34 4.98 8.42
N ASP A 15 -0.79 6.07 7.80
CA ASP A 15 -1.79 6.09 6.73
C ASP A 15 -1.08 6.17 5.36
N LEU A 16 -0.88 5.01 4.72
CA LEU A 16 -0.18 4.92 3.44
C LEU A 16 -1.19 4.84 2.30
N ARG A 17 -1.26 5.93 1.52
CA ARG A 17 -1.95 5.97 0.22
C ARG A 17 -0.94 5.68 -0.90
N ILE A 18 -1.12 4.53 -1.56
CA ILE A 18 -0.21 4.00 -2.58
C ILE A 18 -0.94 3.96 -3.91
N TYR A 19 -0.46 4.76 -4.87
CA TYR A 19 -1.02 4.84 -6.21
C TYR A 19 -0.38 3.82 -7.16
N VAL A 20 -1.20 3.12 -7.96
CA VAL A 20 -0.77 2.04 -8.87
C VAL A 20 -1.17 2.27 -10.33
N ASP A 21 -1.55 3.50 -10.69
CA ASP A 21 -1.90 3.93 -12.05
C ASP A 21 -0.67 4.49 -12.81
N GLU A 22 -0.91 5.41 -13.75
CA GLU A 22 0.10 6.04 -14.62
C GLU A 22 1.13 6.90 -13.87
N GLU A 23 0.77 7.44 -12.70
CA GLU A 23 1.69 8.16 -11.81
C GLU A 23 1.89 7.38 -10.49
N PRO A 24 2.54 6.21 -10.55
CA PRO A 24 2.57 5.31 -9.41
C PRO A 24 3.45 5.85 -8.29
N THR A 25 3.07 5.55 -7.06
CA THR A 25 3.96 5.78 -5.92
C THR A 25 5.18 4.88 -6.06
N SER A 26 6.38 5.47 -6.11
CA SER A 26 7.60 4.70 -6.28
C SER A 26 7.83 3.73 -5.12
N LEU A 27 8.36 2.54 -5.43
CA LEU A 27 8.67 1.54 -4.40
C LEU A 27 9.64 2.08 -3.34
N SER A 28 10.60 2.91 -3.73
CA SER A 28 11.51 3.58 -2.78
C SER A 28 10.79 4.49 -1.78
N ARG A 29 9.74 5.18 -2.22
CA ARG A 29 8.93 6.05 -1.37
C ARG A 29 8.06 5.25 -0.42
N ILE A 30 7.46 4.15 -0.91
CA ILE A 30 6.73 3.22 -0.06
C ILE A 30 7.65 2.64 1.03
N GLN A 31 8.86 2.21 0.67
CA GLN A 31 9.85 1.70 1.64
C GLN A 31 10.19 2.76 2.69
N THR A 32 10.43 4.00 2.25
CA THR A 32 10.71 5.11 3.17
C THR A 32 9.58 5.31 4.18
N TYR A 33 8.32 5.19 3.76
CA TYR A 33 7.17 5.33 4.68
C TYR A 33 7.08 4.17 5.66
N LEU A 34 7.31 2.94 5.18
CA LEU A 34 7.35 1.75 6.03
C LEU A 34 8.45 1.88 7.09
N ASP A 35 9.64 2.34 6.72
CA ASP A 35 10.76 2.54 7.65
C ASP A 35 10.44 3.62 8.70
N LEU A 36 9.82 4.73 8.28
CA LEU A 36 9.47 5.84 9.18
C LEU A 36 8.27 5.54 10.09
N SER A 37 7.42 4.57 9.73
CA SER A 37 6.30 4.12 10.55
C SER A 37 6.72 3.28 11.77
N LEU A 38 7.99 2.87 11.86
CA LEU A 38 8.53 1.98 12.88
C LEU A 38 7.71 0.70 12.99
N ASP A 39 7.21 0.35 14.17
CA ASP A 39 6.35 -0.82 14.42
C ASP A 39 4.87 -0.47 14.64
N LEU A 40 4.48 0.78 14.36
CA LEU A 40 3.10 1.21 14.56
C LEU A 40 2.13 0.48 13.63
N PRO A 41 0.84 0.36 14.03
CA PRO A 41 -0.20 -0.14 13.16
C PRO A 41 -0.34 0.70 11.88
N LEU A 42 -0.64 0.04 10.76
CA LEU A 42 -0.73 0.66 9.45
C LEU A 42 -2.16 0.61 8.90
N ASP A 43 -2.59 1.69 8.27
CA ASP A 43 -3.74 1.72 7.38
C ASP A 43 -3.21 1.84 5.94
N LEU A 44 -3.43 0.79 5.14
CA LEU A 44 -2.90 0.68 3.78
C LEU A 44 -4.01 0.84 2.75
N HIS A 45 -3.83 1.79 1.85
CA HIS A 45 -4.76 2.07 0.77
C HIS A 45 -4.04 1.98 -0.57
N VAL A 46 -4.32 0.94 -1.36
CA VAL A 46 -3.83 0.82 -2.74
C VAL A 46 -4.90 1.39 -3.65
N LEU A 47 -4.59 2.46 -4.36
CA LEU A 47 -5.55 3.34 -5.01
C LEU A 47 -5.19 3.61 -6.48
N GLN A 48 -6.19 4.07 -7.23
CA GLN A 48 -6.02 4.80 -8.47
C GLN A 48 -6.49 6.25 -8.32
N HIS A 49 -5.89 7.17 -9.08
CA HIS A 49 -6.32 8.55 -9.22
C HIS A 49 -7.70 8.61 -9.91
N MET A 50 -8.66 9.31 -9.30
CA MET A 50 -10.07 9.32 -9.74
C MET A 50 -10.29 9.86 -11.17
N TYR A 51 -9.36 10.66 -11.71
CA TYR A 51 -9.50 11.28 -13.02
C TYR A 51 -9.18 10.36 -14.20
N MET A 52 -8.66 9.15 -13.93
CA MET A 52 -8.23 8.19 -14.97
C MET A 52 -9.30 7.10 -15.27
N HIS A 53 -10.56 7.32 -14.87
CA HIS A 53 -11.64 6.39 -15.19
C HIS A 53 -11.88 6.31 -16.71
N GLY A 54 -11.29 5.30 -17.36
CA GLY A 54 -11.61 4.96 -18.75
C GLY A 54 -10.47 4.42 -19.61
N SER A 55 -9.20 4.62 -19.22
CA SER A 55 -8.08 4.01 -19.95
C SER A 55 -7.84 2.59 -19.44
N ILE A 56 -7.78 1.61 -20.35
CA ILE A 56 -7.33 0.26 -20.01
C ILE A 56 -5.86 0.37 -19.62
N ASP A 57 -5.55 0.03 -18.38
CA ASP A 57 -4.19 0.03 -17.87
C ASP A 57 -3.66 -1.41 -17.79
N PRO A 58 -2.96 -1.89 -18.83
CA PRO A 58 -2.48 -3.27 -18.88
C PRO A 58 -1.41 -3.57 -17.82
N ASN A 59 -0.79 -2.53 -17.24
CA ASN A 59 0.33 -2.66 -16.31
C ASN A 59 -0.09 -2.53 -14.83
N GLU A 60 -1.36 -2.18 -14.56
CA GLU A 60 -1.88 -2.08 -13.19
C GLU A 60 -1.54 -3.34 -12.39
N ASN A 61 -1.82 -4.49 -12.98
CA ASN A 61 -1.61 -5.78 -12.33
C ASN A 61 -0.15 -5.98 -11.89
N LEU A 62 0.79 -5.59 -12.75
CA LEU A 62 2.22 -5.69 -12.46
C LEU A 62 2.60 -4.79 -11.29
N ARG A 63 2.12 -3.54 -11.29
CA ARG A 63 2.37 -2.57 -10.20
C ARG A 63 1.74 -3.01 -8.89
N CYS A 64 0.49 -3.46 -8.90
CA CYS A 64 -0.17 -4.04 -7.72
C CYS A 64 0.62 -5.22 -7.15
N ARG A 65 1.10 -6.14 -7.99
CA ARG A 65 1.90 -7.27 -7.50
C ARG A 65 3.20 -6.84 -6.83
N ALA A 66 3.90 -5.84 -7.39
CA ALA A 66 5.12 -5.30 -6.80
C ALA A 66 4.85 -4.65 -5.44
N VAL A 67 3.82 -3.79 -5.37
CA VAL A 67 3.38 -3.13 -4.13
C VAL A 67 2.98 -4.17 -3.08
N ILE A 68 2.12 -5.14 -3.44
CA ILE A 68 1.70 -6.18 -2.50
C ILE A 68 2.90 -7.01 -2.02
N GLY A 69 3.86 -7.30 -2.91
CA GLY A 69 5.09 -8.00 -2.54
C GLY A 69 5.86 -7.30 -1.43
N MET A 70 5.97 -5.97 -1.51
CA MET A 70 6.57 -5.16 -0.45
C MET A 70 5.76 -5.11 0.85
N LEU A 71 4.43 -5.11 0.75
CA LEU A 71 3.57 -4.93 1.93
C LEU A 71 3.37 -6.22 2.74
N ILE A 72 3.52 -7.41 2.13
CA ILE A 72 3.29 -8.71 2.80
C ILE A 72 4.00 -8.84 4.16
N PRO A 73 5.29 -8.49 4.32
CA PRO A 73 5.97 -8.57 5.61
C PRO A 73 5.33 -7.69 6.70
N HIS A 74 4.65 -6.62 6.30
CA HIS A 74 4.03 -5.64 7.20
C HIS A 74 2.54 -5.92 7.46
N PHE A 75 1.94 -6.92 6.81
CA PHE A 75 0.52 -7.24 6.96
C PHE A 75 0.08 -7.53 8.39
N ARG A 76 0.99 -8.04 9.25
CA ARG A 76 0.70 -8.26 10.67
C ARG A 76 0.42 -6.99 11.45
N ARG A 77 0.98 -5.86 10.98
CA ARG A 77 0.80 -4.54 11.57
C ARG A 77 -0.39 -3.80 10.95
N CYS A 78 -0.98 -4.33 9.88
CA CYS A 78 -2.05 -3.64 9.19
C CYS A 78 -3.37 -3.79 9.93
N ARG A 79 -4.00 -2.67 10.26
CA ARG A 79 -5.37 -2.62 10.77
C ARG A 79 -6.38 -2.58 9.62
N ILE A 80 -6.05 -1.87 8.55
CA ILE A 80 -6.86 -1.74 7.34
C ILE A 80 -6.00 -2.04 6.13
N ILE A 81 -6.51 -2.84 5.20
CA ILE A 81 -5.96 -2.95 3.85
C ILE A 81 -7.12 -2.81 2.86
N SER A 82 -7.12 -1.75 2.07
CA SER A 82 -8.13 -1.51 1.03
C SER A 82 -7.49 -1.43 -0.35
N PHE A 83 -8.21 -1.93 -1.34
CA PHE A 83 -7.83 -1.86 -2.75
C PHE A 83 -8.94 -1.17 -3.53
N ASN A 84 -8.58 -0.10 -4.21
CA ASN A 84 -9.39 0.57 -5.22
C ASN A 84 -8.61 0.54 -6.53
N VAL A 85 -8.88 -0.48 -7.34
CA VAL A 85 -8.16 -0.86 -8.56
C VAL A 85 -9.16 -1.08 -9.70
N LEU A 86 -8.74 -0.83 -10.93
CA LEU A 86 -9.56 -0.95 -12.14
C LEU A 86 -9.91 -2.41 -12.44
N HIS A 87 -8.94 -3.32 -12.31
CA HIS A 87 -9.13 -4.73 -12.65
C HIS A 87 -9.14 -5.61 -11.40
N SER A 88 -10.17 -6.44 -11.26
CA SER A 88 -10.27 -7.43 -10.17
C SER A 88 -9.10 -8.41 -10.15
N SER A 89 -8.48 -8.68 -11.31
CA SER A 89 -7.26 -9.48 -11.40
C SER A 89 -6.07 -8.88 -10.66
N SER A 90 -6.08 -7.57 -10.40
CA SER A 90 -5.04 -6.83 -9.67
C SER A 90 -5.17 -6.95 -8.14
N LEU A 91 -6.30 -7.47 -7.67
CA LEU A 91 -6.49 -7.79 -6.26
C LEU A 91 -5.59 -8.96 -5.83
N PRO A 92 -5.00 -8.92 -4.62
CA PRO A 92 -4.33 -10.09 -4.08
C PRO A 92 -5.33 -11.24 -3.90
N SER A 93 -4.89 -12.47 -4.16
CA SER A 93 -5.61 -13.65 -3.66
C SER A 93 -5.59 -13.61 -2.13
N ILE A 94 -6.70 -13.13 -1.54
CA ILE A 94 -6.85 -12.84 -0.11
C ILE A 94 -6.50 -14.09 0.70
N HIS A 95 -7.12 -15.22 0.36
CA HIS A 95 -6.94 -16.50 1.04
C HIS A 95 -5.47 -16.96 1.09
N ARG A 96 -4.70 -16.75 0.02
CA ARG A 96 -3.30 -17.21 -0.05
C ARG A 96 -2.34 -16.26 0.68
N LYS A 97 -2.56 -14.95 0.59
CA LYS A 97 -1.62 -13.96 1.14
C LYS A 97 -1.88 -13.62 2.61
N PHE A 98 -3.14 -13.61 3.04
CA PHE A 98 -3.51 -13.12 4.36
C PHE A 98 -3.56 -14.21 5.44
N ARG A 99 -3.97 -15.44 5.09
CA ARG A 99 -4.14 -16.55 6.05
C ARG A 99 -2.89 -16.90 6.87
N ARG A 100 -1.69 -16.47 6.43
CA ARG A 100 -0.42 -16.68 7.15
C ARG A 100 0.18 -15.39 7.73
N HIS A 101 -0.27 -14.22 7.30
CA HIS A 101 0.42 -12.95 7.53
C HIS A 101 -0.44 -11.86 8.18
N ALA A 102 -1.75 -12.03 8.35
CA ALA A 102 -2.59 -11.01 8.95
C ALA A 102 -3.67 -11.61 9.87
N PRO A 103 -3.34 -11.90 11.15
CA PRO A 103 -4.30 -12.52 12.07
C PRO A 103 -5.41 -11.58 12.55
N HIS A 104 -5.31 -10.27 12.30
CA HIS A 104 -6.23 -9.25 12.81
C HIS A 104 -7.19 -8.67 11.75
N LEU A 105 -7.11 -9.13 10.51
CA LEU A 105 -8.04 -8.72 9.45
C LEU A 105 -9.23 -9.68 9.45
N ILE A 106 -10.39 -9.16 9.85
CA ILE A 106 -11.69 -9.85 9.90
C ILE A 106 -12.38 -9.73 8.55
#